data_AF-A0A218ZSD4-F1
#
_entry.id   AF-A0A218ZSD4-F1
#
_cell.length_a   1.000
_cell.length_b   1.000
_cell.length_c   1.000
_cell.angle_alpha   90.00
_cell.angle_beta   90.00
_cell.angle_gamma   90.00
#
_symmetry.space_group_name_H-M   'P 1'
#
loop_
_entity.id
_entity.type
_entity.pdbx_description
1 polymer ?
#
loop_
_entity_poly.entity_id
_entity_poly.type
_entity_poly.pdbx_seq_one_letter_code
_entity_poly.pdbx_strand_id
1 'polypeptide(L)' 'MMLNKPIREYYDSVKNRKGLKKFAHVSARRKLVRMIFTMLTERKEWKYEKPALTENKLSKLEKG' A
#
# COMPACT_ATOMS: atom_id res chain seq x y z
N MET A 1 -5.15 6.50 -9.18
CA MET A 1 -4.13 5.90 -8.29
C MET A 1 -3.40 4.81 -9.05
N MET A 2 -2.11 5.00 -9.40
CA MET A 2 -1.30 3.87 -9.85
C MET A 2 -1.17 2.88 -8.69
N LEU A 3 -1.89 1.76 -8.79
CA LEU A 3 -1.92 0.71 -7.77
C LEU A 3 -0.50 0.16 -7.60
N ASN A 4 -0.02 0.15 -6.37
CA ASN A 4 1.24 -0.47 -5.96
C ASN A 4 1.24 -1.93 -6.47
N LYS A 5 1.98 -2.23 -7.55
CA LYS A 5 1.97 -3.52 -8.27
C LYS A 5 2.11 -4.72 -7.31
N PRO A 6 3.08 -4.74 -6.36
CA PRO A 6 3.21 -5.80 -5.36
C PRO A 6 1.95 -6.04 -4.49
N ILE A 7 1.21 -4.99 -4.16
CA ILE A 7 -0.03 -5.12 -3.38
C ILE A 7 -1.16 -5.69 -4.24
N ARG A 8 -1.19 -5.31 -5.52
CA ARG A 8 -2.15 -5.87 -6.49
C ARG A 8 -1.90 -7.34 -6.74
N GLU A 9 -0.65 -7.74 -6.95
CA GLU A 9 -0.25 -9.15 -7.07
C GLU A 9 -0.59 -9.94 -5.79
N TYR A 10 -0.36 -9.35 -4.63
CA TYR A 10 -0.78 -9.96 -3.36
C TYR A 10 -2.30 -10.10 -3.25
N TYR A 11 -3.06 -9.09 -3.65
CA TYR A 11 -4.53 -9.18 -3.70
C TYR A 11 -4.98 -10.31 -4.64
N ASP A 12 -4.45 -10.37 -5.86
CA ASP A 12 -4.84 -11.35 -6.87
C ASP A 12 -4.49 -12.78 -6.41
N SER A 13 -3.31 -12.99 -5.81
CA SER A 13 -2.94 -14.29 -5.23
C SER A 13 -3.88 -14.73 -4.09
N VAL A 14 -4.25 -13.83 -3.16
CA VAL A 14 -5.19 -14.15 -2.08
C VAL A 14 -6.59 -14.43 -2.63
N LYS A 15 -7.02 -13.66 -3.63
CA LYS A 15 -8.29 -13.84 -4.31
C LYS A 15 -8.35 -15.20 -5.02
N ASN A 16 -7.29 -15.58 -5.74
CA ASN A 16 -7.21 -16.85 -6.46
C ASN A 16 -7.17 -18.05 -5.51
N ARG A 17 -6.52 -17.92 -4.34
CA ARG A 17 -6.43 -19.02 -3.35
C ARG A 17 -7.73 -19.26 -2.57
N LYS A 18 -8.49 -18.21 -2.25
CA LYS A 18 -9.68 -18.30 -1.37
C LYS A 18 -11.02 -18.07 -2.07
N GLY A 19 -11.04 -17.61 -3.33
CA GLY A 19 -12.26 -17.32 -4.10
C GLY A 19 -13.08 -16.10 -3.61
N LEU A 20 -12.85 -15.60 -2.39
CA LEU A 20 -13.64 -14.55 -1.77
C LEU A 20 -13.00 -13.16 -1.92
N LYS A 21 -13.58 -12.33 -2.78
CA LYS A 21 -13.15 -10.93 -3.03
C LYS A 21 -13.03 -10.10 -1.75
N LYS A 22 -14.02 -10.20 -0.84
CA LYS A 22 -14.02 -9.46 0.44
C LYS A 22 -12.79 -9.81 1.29
N PHE A 23 -12.43 -11.08 1.35
CA PHE A 23 -11.27 -11.55 2.11
C PHE A 23 -9.95 -11.05 1.52
N ALA A 24 -9.83 -11.05 0.18
CA ALA A 24 -8.66 -10.51 -0.51
C ALA A 24 -8.49 -9.01 -0.24
N HIS A 25 -9.58 -8.22 -0.22
CA HIS A 25 -9.52 -6.80 0.10
C HIS A 25 -9.01 -6.55 1.53
N VAL A 26 -9.56 -7.26 2.53
CA VAL A 26 -9.11 -7.12 3.93
C VAL A 26 -7.65 -7.51 4.07
N SER A 27 -7.23 -8.60 3.42
CA SER A 27 -5.84 -9.07 3.47
C SER A 27 -4.87 -8.07 2.84
N ALA A 28 -5.21 -7.51 1.67
CA ALA A 28 -4.40 -6.50 1.01
C ALA A 28 -4.30 -5.21 1.83
N ARG A 29 -5.40 -4.75 2.46
CA ARG A 29 -5.38 -3.59 3.37
C ARG A 29 -4.52 -3.84 4.61
N ARG A 30 -4.62 -5.01 5.24
CA ARG A 30 -3.74 -5.37 6.38
C ARG A 30 -2.26 -5.38 5.98
N LYS A 31 -1.95 -5.87 4.78
CA LYS A 31 -0.57 -5.84 4.25
C LYS A 31 -0.08 -4.41 4.05
N LEU A 32 -0.91 -3.53 3.48
CA LEU A 32 -0.61 -2.11 3.34
C LEU A 32 -0.32 -1.43 4.69
N VAL A 33 -1.17 -1.66 5.70
CA VAL A 33 -0.99 -1.08 7.04
C VAL A 33 0.32 -1.55 7.66
N ARG A 34 0.64 -2.85 7.58
CA ARG A 34 1.92 -3.39 8.06
C ARG A 34 3.11 -2.75 7.36
N MET A 35 3.02 -2.56 6.05
CA MET A 35 4.07 -1.91 5.29
C MET A 35 4.28 -0.45 5.74
N ILE A 36 3.21 0.32 5.89
CA ILE A 36 3.30 1.71 6.38
C ILE A 36 3.90 1.73 7.79
N PHE A 37 3.43 0.84 8.67
CA PHE A 37 3.97 0.73 10.03
C PHE A 37 5.48 0.47 10.01
N THR A 38 5.94 -0.54 9.25
CA THR A 38 7.37 -0.83 9.12
C THR A 38 8.17 0.33 8.54
N MET A 39 7.67 1.02 7.51
CA MET A 39 8.33 2.21 6.95
C MET A 39 8.54 3.29 8.00
N LEU A 40 7.49 3.58 8.79
CA LEU A 40 7.52 4.60 9.83
C LEU A 40 8.42 4.20 11.00
N THR A 41 8.36 2.94 11.44
CA THR A 41 9.15 2.46 12.59
C THR A 41 10.63 2.34 12.23
N GLU A 42 10.96 1.83 11.05
CA GLU A 42 12.36 1.63 10.63
C GLU A 42 12.96 2.85 9.91
N ARG A 43 12.16 3.91 9.67
CA ARG A 43 12.51 5.07 8.83
C ARG A 43 13.07 4.68 7.45
N LYS A 44 12.64 3.53 6.93
CA LYS A 44 13.06 3.05 5.62
C LYS A 44 12.04 3.47 4.59
N GLU A 45 12.50 4.19 3.58
CA GLU A 45 11.74 4.39 2.36
C GLU A 45 11.45 3.03 1.73
N TRP A 46 10.21 2.84 1.30
CA TRP A 46 9.85 1.58 0.68
C TRP A 46 10.32 1.52 -0.76
N LYS A 47 10.83 0.36 -1.17
CA LYS A 47 11.33 0.11 -2.53
C LYS A 47 10.33 0.43 -3.65
N TYR A 48 9.03 0.52 -3.33
CA TYR A 48 7.96 0.87 -4.27
C TYR A 48 7.17 2.12 -3.87
N GLU A 49 7.64 2.86 -2.87
CA GLU A 49 7.18 4.22 -2.65
C GLU A 49 7.51 5.04 -3.90
N LYS A 50 6.60 5.93 -4.28
CA LYS A 50 6.85 6.90 -5.33
C LYS A 50 7.06 8.23 -4.62
N PRO A 51 8.31 8.66 -4.37
CA PRO A 51 8.60 9.87 -3.59
C PRO A 51 7.80 11.07 -4.09
N ALA A 52 7.75 11.25 -5.42
CA ALA A 52 6.98 12.30 -6.07
C ALA A 52 5.46 12.31 -5.77
N LEU A 53 4.84 11.16 -5.48
CA LEU A 53 3.43 11.09 -5.08
C LEU A 53 3.25 11.37 -3.58
N THR A 54 4.23 11.00 -2.76
CA THR A 54 4.25 11.31 -1.33
C THR A 54 4.43 12.81 -1.13
N GLU A 55 5.43 13.42 -1.76
CA GLU A 55 5.68 14.88 -1.74
C GLU A 55 4.49 15.70 -2.27
N ASN A 56 3.87 15.27 -3.37
CA ASN A 56 2.67 15.95 -3.90
C ASN A 56 1.47 15.88 -2.96
N LYS A 57 1.39 14.88 -2.08
CA LYS A 57 0.32 14.79 -1.09
C LYS A 57 0.64 15.61 0.15
N LEU A 58 1.89 15.57 0.62
CA LEU A 58 2.34 16.37 1.74
C LEU A 58 2.19 17.87 1.45
N SER A 59 2.63 18.32 0.28
CA SER A 59 2.50 19.73 -0.15
C SER A 59 1.04 20.20 -0.30
N LYS A 60 0.07 19.29 -0.49
CA LYS A 60 -1.36 19.63 -0.48
C LYS A 60 -1.94 19.74 0.93
N LEU A 61 -1.39 19.00 1.88
CA LEU A 61 -1.79 19.04 3.29
C LEU A 61 -1.22 20.26 4.01
N GLU A 62 -0.02 20.70 3.65
CA GLU A 62 0.60 21.91 4.20
C GLU A 62 -0.02 23.22 3.68
N LYS A 63 -0.77 23.16 2.58
CA LYS A 63 -1.46 24.32 1.96
C LYS A 63 -2.92 24.46 2.38
N GLY A 64 -3.44 23.56 3.22
CA GLY A 64 -4.79 23.61 3.78
C GLY A 64 -4.77 24.13 5.21
#